data_AF-A0AAV0FG24-F1
#
_entry.id   AF-A0AAV0FG24-F1
#
_cell.length_a   1.000
_cell.length_b   1.000
_cell.length_c   1.000
_cell.angle_alpha   90.00
_cell.angle_beta   90.00
_cell.angle_gamma   90.00
#
_symmetry.space_group_name_H-M   'P 1'
#
loop_
_entity.id
_entity.type
_entity.pdbx_description
1 polymer ?
#
loop_
_entity_poly.entity_id
_entity_poly.type
_entity_poly.pdbx_seq_one_letter_code
_entity_poly.pdbx_strand_id
1 'polypeptide(L)'
;MEMEGSAAVPVGYRFEPTEKELLQYLFHYTMGLPLPCKEIKTEDLYGEKEPWEIFGDHPEEGTAVKYFYSTLKRKRAAGARFEREVGKPAETTGDGDDDGSTTRKKKRMKSSRGQWHGQDSAQPVMDDGNGGGAAAVMGFKRSFVYKREKSDQNGRWLLKEYFLNEVFPEFAGKKDFVLCRLKKKTKK
;
A
#
# COMPACT_ATOMS: atom_id res chain seq x y z
N MET A 1 -27.94 -17.37 -18.08
CA MET A 1 -27.29 -16.77 -19.27
C MET A 1 -26.69 -15.46 -18.82
N GLU A 2 -25.39 -15.48 -18.53
CA GLU A 2 -24.65 -14.32 -18.04
C GLU A 2 -24.21 -13.51 -19.26
N MET A 3 -24.70 -12.27 -19.38
CA MET A 3 -24.18 -11.31 -20.33
C MET A 3 -23.11 -10.47 -19.62
N GLU A 4 -21.87 -10.93 -19.58
CA GLU A 4 -20.72 -10.02 -19.38
C GLU A 4 -20.21 -9.58 -20.75
N GLY A 5 -20.85 -8.55 -21.30
CA GLY A 5 -20.26 -7.76 -22.37
C GLY A 5 -19.11 -6.93 -21.79
N SER A 6 -17.87 -7.38 -21.97
CA SER A 6 -16.70 -6.53 -21.77
C SER A 6 -16.73 -5.42 -22.82
N ALA A 7 -17.33 -4.28 -22.49
CA ALA A 7 -17.30 -3.10 -23.36
C ALA A 7 -15.83 -2.78 -23.68
N ALA A 8 -15.52 -2.61 -24.97
CA ALA A 8 -14.18 -2.23 -25.39
C ALA A 8 -13.85 -0.84 -24.82
N VAL A 9 -12.82 -0.76 -23.98
CA VAL A 9 -12.37 0.50 -23.39
C VAL A 9 -11.81 1.39 -24.51
N PRO A 10 -12.29 2.63 -24.67
CA PRO A 10 -11.80 3.53 -25.72
C PRO A 10 -10.30 3.78 -25.62
N VAL A 11 -9.65 3.95 -26.77
CA VAL A 11 -8.24 4.34 -26.84
C VAL A 11 -8.04 5.69 -26.13
N GLY A 12 -7.04 5.73 -25.24
CA GLY A 12 -6.71 6.93 -24.45
C GLY A 12 -7.38 7.00 -23.08
N TYR A 13 -8.31 6.08 -22.76
CA TYR A 13 -8.84 5.97 -21.40
C TYR A 13 -7.72 5.67 -20.39
N ARG A 14 -7.78 6.34 -19.24
CA ARG A 14 -6.84 6.14 -18.13
C ARG A 14 -7.63 5.93 -16.85
N PHE A 15 -7.25 4.90 -16.10
CA PHE A 15 -7.82 4.63 -14.79
C PHE A 15 -7.20 5.59 -13.75
N GLU A 16 -7.88 6.71 -13.51
CA GLU A 16 -7.46 7.77 -12.58
C GLU A 16 -8.55 8.05 -11.53
N PRO A 17 -8.83 7.08 -10.63
CA PRO A 17 -9.87 7.24 -9.63
C PRO A 17 -9.53 8.32 -8.60
N THR A 18 -10.57 9.04 -8.19
CA THR A 18 -10.59 9.94 -7.04
C THR A 18 -10.42 9.17 -5.73
N GLU A 19 -10.07 9.87 -4.65
CA GLU A 19 -9.93 9.25 -3.33
C GLU A 19 -11.25 8.62 -2.83
N LYS A 20 -12.39 9.22 -3.20
CA LYS A 20 -13.73 8.71 -2.92
C LYS A 20 -14.01 7.40 -3.68
N GLU A 21 -13.73 7.37 -4.98
CA GLU A 21 -13.88 6.15 -5.79
C GLU A 21 -12.97 5.03 -5.27
N LEU A 22 -11.76 5.34 -4.85
CA LEU A 22 -10.85 4.35 -4.23
C LEU A 22 -11.44 3.73 -2.96
N LEU A 23 -12.03 4.55 -2.07
CA LEU A 23 -12.70 4.02 -0.88
C LEU A 23 -13.97 3.23 -1.24
N GLN A 24 -14.69 3.63 -2.29
CA GLN A 24 -15.84 2.88 -2.78
C GLN A 24 -15.42 1.52 -3.37
N TYR A 25 -14.35 1.44 -4.14
CA TYR A 25 -13.81 0.18 -4.64
C TYR A 25 -13.37 -0.74 -3.48
N LEU A 26 -12.69 -0.18 -2.48
CA LEU A 26 -12.34 -0.91 -1.26
C LEU A 26 -13.57 -1.40 -0.50
N PHE A 27 -14.63 -0.58 -0.42
CA PHE A 27 -15.91 -0.97 0.17
C PHE A 27 -16.50 -2.19 -0.56
N HIS A 28 -16.61 -2.14 -1.89
CA HIS A 28 -17.16 -3.26 -2.67
C HIS A 28 -16.33 -4.54 -2.47
N TYR A 29 -15.01 -4.42 -2.53
CA TYR A 29 -14.10 -5.53 -2.30
C TYR A 29 -14.27 -6.16 -0.91
N THR A 30 -14.31 -5.32 0.12
CA THR A 30 -14.44 -5.76 1.53
C THR A 30 -15.81 -6.40 1.80
N MET A 31 -16.85 -5.93 1.11
CA MET A 31 -18.21 -6.42 1.27
C MET A 31 -18.55 -7.61 0.38
N GLY A 32 -17.66 -8.01 -0.54
CA GLY A 32 -17.94 -9.04 -1.54
C GLY A 32 -19.04 -8.62 -2.53
N LEU A 33 -19.20 -7.31 -2.74
CA LEU A 33 -20.13 -6.76 -3.71
C LEU A 33 -19.50 -6.78 -5.12
N PRO A 34 -20.31 -6.71 -6.18
CA PRO A 34 -19.79 -6.59 -7.55
C PRO A 34 -18.77 -5.46 -7.66
N LEU A 35 -17.56 -5.77 -8.12
CA LEU A 35 -16.50 -4.77 -8.27
C LEU A 35 -16.80 -3.86 -9.47
N PRO A 36 -16.80 -2.53 -9.30
CA PRO A 36 -17.10 -1.62 -10.40
C PRO A 36 -16.02 -1.59 -11.50
N CYS A 37 -14.83 -2.14 -11.22
CA CYS A 37 -13.67 -2.11 -12.11
C CYS A 37 -12.82 -3.39 -11.93
N LYS A 38 -12.11 -3.81 -12.98
CA LYS A 38 -11.24 -5.01 -12.98
C LYS A 38 -9.75 -4.64 -12.94
N GLU A 39 -9.44 -3.33 -12.92
CA GLU A 39 -8.10 -2.75 -13.00
C GLU A 39 -7.27 -2.91 -11.71
N ILE A 40 -7.94 -3.08 -10.56
CA ILE A 40 -7.30 -3.21 -9.24
C ILE A 40 -7.07 -4.69 -8.94
N LYS A 41 -5.81 -5.08 -8.67
CA LYS A 41 -5.42 -6.48 -8.41
C LYS A 41 -5.25 -6.75 -6.91
N THR A 42 -5.30 -8.00 -6.49
CA THR A 42 -4.93 -8.39 -5.10
C THR A 42 -3.43 -8.72 -5.03
N GLU A 43 -2.69 -8.14 -4.10
CA GLU A 43 -1.26 -8.43 -3.86
C GLU A 43 -0.84 -8.08 -2.41
N ASP A 44 0.11 -8.82 -1.84
CA ASP A 44 0.67 -8.56 -0.50
C ASP A 44 1.84 -7.56 -0.59
N LEU A 45 1.56 -6.27 -0.39
CA LEU A 45 2.54 -5.18 -0.44
C LEU A 45 3.43 -5.08 0.80
N TYR A 46 3.16 -5.93 1.79
CA TYR A 46 3.90 -6.04 3.05
C TYR A 46 4.55 -7.43 3.18
N GLY A 47 4.60 -8.19 2.09
CA GLY A 47 5.13 -9.54 2.02
C GLY A 47 6.59 -9.60 1.58
N GLU A 48 6.95 -10.71 0.93
CA GLU A 48 8.32 -10.99 0.52
C GLU A 48 8.78 -10.28 -0.75
N LYS A 49 7.84 -9.77 -1.55
CA LYS A 49 8.15 -9.07 -2.80
C LYS A 49 8.45 -7.60 -2.54
N GLU A 50 9.52 -7.11 -3.13
CA GLU A 50 9.89 -5.71 -3.10
C GLU A 50 9.03 -4.88 -4.07
N PRO A 51 8.95 -3.55 -3.90
CA PRO A 51 8.06 -2.71 -4.70
C PRO A 51 8.25 -2.82 -6.22
N TRP A 52 9.50 -3.00 -6.69
CA TRP A 52 9.79 -3.16 -8.12
C TRP A 52 9.41 -4.54 -8.65
N GLU A 53 9.49 -5.59 -7.82
CA GLU A 53 9.03 -6.94 -8.18
C GLU A 53 7.51 -6.97 -8.33
N ILE A 54 6.79 -6.22 -7.49
CA ILE A 54 5.34 -6.09 -7.55
C ILE A 54 4.92 -5.21 -8.73
N PHE A 55 5.62 -4.10 -8.94
CA PHE A 55 5.30 -3.19 -10.02
C PHE A 55 5.67 -3.79 -11.39
N GLY A 56 6.69 -4.63 -11.48
CA GLY A 56 7.20 -5.16 -12.73
C GLY A 56 8.11 -4.17 -13.47
N ASP A 57 8.47 -4.56 -14.69
CA ASP A 57 9.57 -3.95 -15.43
C ASP A 57 9.28 -2.53 -15.95
N HIS A 58 10.31 -1.67 -15.87
CA HIS A 58 10.42 -0.35 -16.51
C HIS A 58 9.20 0.60 -16.36
N PRO A 59 8.74 0.90 -15.14
CA PRO A 59 7.73 1.94 -14.94
C PRO A 59 8.22 3.30 -15.43
N GLU A 60 7.37 4.00 -16.18
CA GLU A 60 7.58 5.41 -16.50
C GLU A 60 7.61 6.23 -15.20
N GLU A 61 8.77 6.83 -14.89
CA GLU A 61 9.00 7.49 -13.62
C GLU A 61 8.10 8.72 -13.47
N GLY A 62 7.42 8.82 -12.33
CA GLY A 62 6.57 9.98 -12.06
C GLY A 62 5.17 9.92 -12.70
N THR A 63 4.88 8.97 -13.59
CA THR A 63 3.56 8.84 -14.22
C THR A 63 2.93 7.47 -13.98
N ALA A 64 3.72 6.39 -14.05
CA ALA A 64 3.20 5.03 -13.91
C ALA A 64 2.72 4.76 -12.48
N VAL A 65 1.48 4.28 -12.38
CA VAL A 65 0.79 3.96 -11.12
C VAL A 65 0.11 2.60 -11.25
N LYS A 66 0.13 1.82 -10.18
CA LYS A 66 -0.68 0.59 -10.04
C LYS A 66 -1.47 0.62 -8.75
N TYR A 67 -2.64 -0.01 -8.78
CA TYR A 67 -3.57 -0.10 -7.66
C TYR A 67 -3.71 -1.54 -7.21
N PHE A 68 -3.71 -1.76 -5.90
CA PHE A 68 -3.77 -3.10 -5.31
C PHE A 68 -4.70 -3.14 -4.09
N TYR A 69 -5.50 -4.19 -3.98
CA TYR A 69 -6.03 -4.63 -2.69
C TYR A 69 -4.95 -5.40 -1.95
N SER A 70 -4.71 -5.06 -0.69
CA SER A 70 -3.69 -5.70 0.13
C SER A 70 -4.22 -6.00 1.53
N THR A 71 -3.67 -7.05 2.14
CA THR A 71 -3.98 -7.40 3.52
C THR A 71 -3.02 -6.73 4.49
N LEU A 72 -3.54 -6.15 5.55
CA LEU A 72 -2.74 -5.56 6.62
C LEU A 72 -2.38 -6.62 7.65
N LYS A 73 -1.09 -7.00 7.70
CA LYS A 73 -0.56 -7.83 8.78
C LYS A 73 -0.36 -6.99 10.04
N ARG A 74 -1.11 -7.30 11.10
CA ARG A 74 -0.95 -6.64 12.42
C ARG A 74 0.23 -7.27 13.16
N LYS A 75 1.18 -6.46 13.63
CA LYS A 75 2.31 -6.96 14.44
C LYS A 75 1.89 -7.37 15.87
N ARG A 76 0.74 -6.91 16.37
CA ARG A 76 0.19 -7.23 17.71
C ARG A 76 -1.34 -7.17 17.73
N ALA A 77 -1.98 -7.99 18.56
CA ALA A 77 -3.45 -8.04 18.74
C ALA A 77 -4.07 -6.68 19.14
N ALA A 78 -3.32 -5.85 19.88
CA ALA A 78 -3.75 -4.54 20.40
C ALA A 78 -3.46 -3.33 19.49
N GLY A 79 -3.33 -3.53 18.17
CA GLY A 79 -3.60 -2.46 17.20
C GLY A 79 -2.63 -1.29 17.05
N ALA A 80 -1.48 -1.27 17.73
CA ALA A 80 -0.63 -0.07 17.66
C ALA A 80 0.23 0.04 16.38
N ARG A 81 0.60 -1.06 15.73
CA ARG A 81 1.57 -1.06 14.60
C ARG A 81 1.32 -2.19 13.60
N PHE A 82 1.24 -1.85 12.32
CA PHE A 82 1.24 -2.78 11.19
C PHE A 82 2.66 -3.19 10.80
N GLU A 83 2.81 -4.34 10.17
CA GLU A 83 4.07 -4.73 9.55
C GLU A 83 4.44 -3.73 8.44
N ARG A 84 5.69 -3.28 8.48
CA ARG A 84 6.25 -2.32 7.52
C ARG A 84 7.56 -2.82 6.96
N GLU A 85 7.92 -4.06 7.24
CA GLU A 85 9.05 -4.72 6.59
C GLU A 85 8.53 -5.42 5.35
N VAL A 86 9.33 -5.38 4.30
CA VAL A 86 8.99 -5.90 2.98
C VAL A 86 10.27 -6.43 2.35
N GLY A 87 10.16 -7.45 1.51
CA GLY A 87 11.32 -8.04 0.88
C GLY A 87 11.98 -9.14 1.70
N LYS A 88 12.79 -9.94 1.00
CA LYS A 88 13.65 -10.96 1.62
C LYS A 88 14.84 -10.31 2.35
N PRO A 89 15.35 -10.92 3.44
CA PRO A 89 16.58 -10.45 4.06
C PRO A 89 17.72 -10.52 3.04
N ALA A 90 18.63 -9.54 3.07
CA ALA A 90 19.86 -9.61 2.28
C ALA A 90 20.65 -10.88 2.66
N GLU A 91 21.12 -11.63 1.67
CA GLU A 91 22.03 -12.76 1.89
C GLU A 91 23.34 -12.21 2.47
N THR A 92 23.68 -12.63 3.69
CA THR A 92 24.97 -12.33 4.30
C THR A 92 26.02 -13.25 3.70
N THR A 93 26.88 -12.73 2.82
CA THR A 93 28.20 -13.34 2.60
C THR A 93 29.00 -13.14 3.88
N GLY A 94 29.19 -14.22 4.62
CA GLY A 94 29.91 -14.24 5.88
C GLY A 94 31.41 -14.15 5.66
N ASP A 95 31.93 -12.94 5.48
CA ASP A 95 33.34 -12.65 5.70
C ASP A 95 33.43 -11.86 7.00
N GLY A 96 33.42 -12.60 8.11
CA GLY A 96 33.54 -12.06 9.45
C GLY A 96 34.94 -12.28 9.99
N ASP A 97 35.80 -11.26 9.85
CA ASP A 97 36.96 -11.10 10.71
C ASP A 97 36.46 -10.63 12.10
N ASP A 98 36.56 -11.52 13.09
CA ASP A 98 36.21 -11.27 14.49
C ASP A 98 37.37 -10.50 15.17
N ASP A 99 37.30 -9.17 15.18
CA ASP A 99 38.12 -8.34 16.08
C ASP A 99 37.30 -7.99 17.33
N GLY A 100 37.50 -8.81 18.36
CA GLY A 100 36.88 -8.70 19.67
C GLY A 100 37.20 -7.37 20.36
N SER A 101 36.30 -6.40 20.24
CA SER A 101 36.33 -5.18 21.05
C SER A 101 34.96 -4.87 21.65
N THR A 102 34.82 -5.23 22.92
CA THR A 102 33.67 -5.04 23.80
C THR A 102 33.64 -3.62 24.38
N THR A 103 32.69 -2.80 23.92
CA THR A 103 31.91 -1.80 24.69
C THR A 103 31.16 -0.91 23.69
N ARG A 104 29.93 -1.28 23.28
CA ARG A 104 29.14 -0.44 22.37
C ARG A 104 27.69 -0.35 22.81
N LYS A 105 27.21 0.89 22.99
CA LYS A 105 25.79 1.26 22.96
C LYS A 105 25.11 0.37 21.91
N LYS A 106 24.02 -0.33 22.25
CA LYS A 106 23.24 -1.15 21.31
C LYS A 106 22.82 -0.28 20.13
N LYS A 107 23.66 -0.20 19.09
CA LYS A 107 23.34 0.46 17.83
C LYS A 107 22.20 -0.38 17.27
N ARG A 108 21.04 0.24 17.07
CA ARG A 108 19.88 -0.44 16.48
C ARG A 108 20.37 -1.19 15.23
N MET A 109 20.31 -2.51 15.28
CA MET A 109 20.71 -3.35 14.16
C MET A 109 19.82 -2.95 12.99
N LYS A 110 20.43 -2.52 11.88
CA LYS A 110 19.68 -2.10 10.69
C LYS A 110 19.02 -3.34 10.10
N SER A 111 17.71 -3.27 9.82
CA SER A 111 17.00 -4.39 9.19
C SER A 111 17.61 -4.67 7.81
N SER A 112 17.85 -5.94 7.50
CA SER A 112 18.34 -6.38 6.19
C SER A 112 17.24 -6.38 5.12
N ARG A 113 15.98 -6.18 5.54
CA ARG A 113 14.79 -6.07 4.68
C ARG A 113 14.47 -4.62 4.34
N GLY A 114 13.73 -4.44 3.24
CA GLY A 114 13.11 -3.17 2.89
C GLY A 114 12.06 -2.74 3.91
N GLN A 115 11.80 -1.43 3.99
CA GLN A 115 10.87 -0.87 4.96
C GLN A 115 10.03 0.28 4.41
N TRP A 116 8.72 0.25 4.66
CA TRP A 116 7.80 1.35 4.40
C TRP A 116 7.84 2.39 5.52
N HIS A 117 8.39 3.59 5.24
CA HIS A 117 8.50 4.69 6.20
C HIS A 117 7.35 5.69 6.02
N GLY A 118 6.55 5.88 7.09
CA GLY A 118 5.41 6.80 7.07
C GLY A 118 5.85 8.24 6.82
N GLN A 119 5.11 8.94 5.96
CA GLN A 119 5.35 10.34 5.60
C GLN A 119 4.37 11.30 6.28
N ASP A 120 3.16 10.83 6.54
CA ASP A 120 2.06 11.59 7.13
C ASP A 120 1.29 10.71 8.14
N SER A 121 0.47 11.35 8.96
CA SER A 121 -0.58 10.68 9.73
C SER A 121 -1.80 10.43 8.85
N ALA A 122 -2.68 9.52 9.29
CA ALA A 122 -3.93 9.24 8.58
C ALA A 122 -4.78 10.52 8.42
N GLN A 123 -5.10 10.86 7.17
CA GLN A 123 -5.93 12.01 6.80
C GLN A 123 -7.33 11.53 6.41
N PRO A 124 -8.41 12.17 6.87
CA PRO A 124 -9.77 11.78 6.51
C PRO A 124 -10.05 12.03 5.03
N VAL A 125 -10.86 11.17 4.44
CA VAL A 125 -11.46 11.35 3.11
C VAL A 125 -12.97 11.43 3.31
N MET A 126 -13.55 12.54 2.88
CA MET A 126 -14.96 12.87 3.10
C MET A 126 -15.81 12.41 1.92
N ASP A 127 -17.04 11.99 2.20
CA ASP A 127 -18.12 12.01 1.21
C ASP A 127 -18.63 13.45 1.10
N ASP A 128 -18.55 14.02 -0.09
CA ASP A 128 -19.03 15.37 -0.41
C ASP A 128 -20.56 15.45 -0.52
N GLY A 129 -21.28 14.33 -0.31
CA GLY A 129 -22.72 14.34 -0.08
C GLY A 129 -23.50 14.78 -1.31
N ASN A 130 -23.33 14.07 -2.43
CA ASN A 130 -24.16 14.29 -3.62
C ASN A 130 -25.58 13.73 -3.39
N GLY A 131 -26.37 14.42 -2.54
CA GLY A 131 -27.74 14.01 -2.17
C GLY A 131 -28.35 14.65 -0.92
N GLY A 132 -27.78 15.72 -0.35
CA GLY A 132 -28.37 16.42 0.80
C GLY A 132 -28.13 15.75 2.17
N GLY A 133 -27.25 14.74 2.23
CA GLY A 133 -26.75 14.18 3.49
C GLY A 133 -25.60 15.00 4.09
N ALA A 134 -25.38 14.87 5.40
CA ALA A 134 -24.26 15.50 6.07
C ALA A 134 -22.93 14.86 5.61
N ALA A 135 -21.89 15.68 5.46
CA ALA A 135 -20.55 15.21 5.12
C ALA A 135 -20.09 14.14 6.12
N ALA A 136 -19.74 12.96 5.62
CA ALA A 136 -19.33 11.82 6.44
C ALA A 136 -17.90 11.39 6.07
N VAL A 137 -17.11 10.96 7.07
CA VAL A 137 -15.79 10.40 6.81
C VAL A 137 -15.97 8.97 6.28
N MET A 138 -15.74 8.77 4.98
CA MET A 138 -15.78 7.44 4.36
C MET A 138 -14.62 6.56 4.81
N GLY A 139 -13.47 7.18 5.03
CA GLY A 139 -12.23 6.48 5.35
C GLY A 139 -11.07 7.45 5.50
N PHE A 140 -9.87 6.90 5.39
CA PHE A 140 -8.63 7.62 5.61
C PHE A 140 -7.59 7.24 4.57
N LYS A 141 -6.61 8.14 4.40
CA LYS A 141 -5.43 7.92 3.58
C LYS A 141 -4.16 8.21 4.34
N ARG A 142 -3.07 7.52 3.98
CA ARG A 142 -1.71 7.79 4.48
C ARG A 142 -0.66 7.40 3.45
N SER A 143 0.54 7.96 3.56
CA SER A 143 1.62 7.80 2.60
C SER A 143 2.86 7.19 3.24
N PHE A 144 3.55 6.35 2.48
CA PHE A 144 4.80 5.69 2.85
C PHE A 144 5.83 5.81 1.74
N VAL A 145 7.10 5.92 2.14
CA VAL A 145 8.24 5.83 1.23
C VAL A 145 9.03 4.59 1.55
N TYR A 146 9.35 3.80 0.53
CA TYR A 146 10.20 2.63 0.66
C TYR A 146 11.64 3.02 1.00
N LYS A 147 12.27 2.29 1.93
CA LYS A 147 13.67 2.43 2.30
C LYS A 147 14.36 1.08 2.40
N ARG A 148 15.50 0.97 1.74
CA ARG A 148 16.46 -0.14 1.88
C ARG A 148 17.84 0.41 1.61
N GLU A 149 18.64 0.54 2.66
CA GLU A 149 19.97 1.13 2.53
C GLU A 149 20.83 0.31 1.54
N LYS A 150 21.71 0.99 0.80
CA LYS A 150 22.56 0.40 -0.26
C LYS A 150 21.81 -0.11 -1.51
N SER A 151 20.48 -0.10 -1.54
CA SER A 151 19.72 -0.33 -2.77
C SER A 151 19.57 0.96 -3.58
N ASP A 152 19.71 0.87 -4.89
CA ASP A 152 19.40 1.95 -5.84
C ASP A 152 17.89 2.29 -5.88
N GLN A 153 17.03 1.42 -5.33
CA GLN A 153 15.59 1.63 -5.16
C GLN A 153 15.23 2.40 -3.89
N ASN A 154 16.21 2.69 -3.03
CA ASN A 154 16.01 3.39 -1.76
C ASN A 154 15.36 4.76 -1.95
N GLY A 155 14.18 4.97 -1.36
CA GLY A 155 13.46 6.24 -1.43
C GLY A 155 12.76 6.52 -2.76
N ARG A 156 12.79 5.57 -3.71
CA ARG A 156 12.23 5.74 -5.06
C ARG A 156 10.79 5.28 -5.21
N TRP A 157 10.21 4.66 -4.19
CA TRP A 157 8.84 4.15 -4.24
C TRP A 157 7.96 4.86 -3.21
N LEU A 158 6.81 5.31 -3.68
CA LEU A 158 5.75 5.91 -2.87
C LEU A 158 4.55 4.96 -2.88
N LEU A 159 4.10 4.61 -1.68
CA LEU A 159 2.86 3.89 -1.45
C LEU A 159 1.87 4.84 -0.77
N LYS A 160 0.69 5.01 -1.35
CA LYS A 160 -0.45 5.61 -0.65
C LYS A 160 -1.43 4.51 -0.28
N GLU A 161 -1.80 4.45 0.98
CA GLU A 161 -2.75 3.49 1.52
C GLU A 161 -4.08 4.19 1.81
N TYR A 162 -5.18 3.56 1.45
CA TYR A 162 -6.55 3.97 1.75
C TYR A 162 -7.24 2.86 2.56
N PHE A 163 -7.95 3.24 3.62
CA PHE A 163 -8.64 2.30 4.51
C PHE A 163 -9.99 2.85 4.98
N LEU A 164 -10.96 1.97 5.18
CA LEU A 164 -12.33 2.33 5.54
C LEU A 164 -12.41 2.84 6.99
N ASN A 165 -13.37 3.73 7.24
CA ASN A 165 -13.65 4.21 8.59
C ASN A 165 -14.33 3.10 9.40
N GLU A 166 -13.71 2.69 10.51
CA GLU A 166 -14.19 1.57 11.34
C GLU A 166 -15.50 1.87 12.10
N VAL A 167 -15.99 3.12 12.08
CA VAL A 167 -17.23 3.52 12.77
C VAL A 167 -18.47 2.94 12.10
N PHE A 168 -18.40 2.54 10.83
CA PHE A 168 -19.53 1.91 10.15
C PHE A 168 -19.69 0.44 10.60
N PRO A 169 -20.83 0.06 11.22
CA PRO A 169 -21.05 -1.28 11.77
C PRO A 169 -20.94 -2.39 10.72
N GLU A 170 -21.20 -2.09 9.45
CA GLU A 170 -21.06 -3.04 8.34
C GLU A 170 -19.61 -3.56 8.18
N PHE A 171 -18.62 -2.86 8.75
CA PHE A 171 -17.19 -3.20 8.67
C PHE A 171 -16.65 -3.88 9.93
N ALA A 172 -17.49 -4.16 10.92
CA ALA A 172 -17.06 -4.85 12.13
C ALA A 172 -16.41 -6.21 11.78
N GLY A 173 -15.13 -6.37 12.12
CA GLY A 173 -14.37 -7.60 11.86
C GLY A 173 -13.75 -7.71 10.45
N LYS A 174 -13.99 -6.76 9.55
CA LYS A 174 -13.41 -6.73 8.19
C LYS A 174 -12.30 -5.68 8.06
N LYS A 175 -11.40 -5.64 9.04
CA LYS A 175 -10.41 -4.55 9.26
C LYS A 175 -9.07 -4.77 8.56
N ASP A 176 -8.98 -5.83 7.77
CA ASP A 176 -7.69 -6.34 7.31
C ASP A 176 -7.37 -5.93 5.87
N PHE A 177 -8.25 -5.22 5.17
CA PHE A 177 -8.02 -4.83 3.78
C PHE A 177 -7.75 -3.34 3.62
N VAL A 178 -6.82 -3.03 2.73
CA VAL A 178 -6.53 -1.68 2.26
C VAL A 178 -6.45 -1.65 0.75
N LEU A 179 -6.75 -0.48 0.18
CA LEU A 179 -6.43 -0.18 -1.20
C LEU A 179 -5.14 0.64 -1.23
N CYS A 180 -4.20 0.18 -2.05
CA CYS A 180 -2.89 0.76 -2.16
C CYS A 180 -2.64 1.29 -3.56
N ARG A 181 -2.17 2.54 -3.65
CA ARG A 181 -1.66 3.17 -4.87
C ARG A 181 -0.15 3.21 -4.81
N LEU A 182 0.51 2.36 -5.60
CA LEU A 182 1.96 2.25 -5.70
C LEU A 182 2.47 3.06 -6.89
N LYS A 183 3.57 3.80 -6.70
CA LYS A 183 4.17 4.66 -7.72
C LYS A 183 5.69 4.72 -7.58
N LYS A 184 6.41 4.69 -8.71
CA LYS A 184 7.84 5.04 -8.75
C LYS A 184 8.01 6.56 -8.88
N LYS A 185 8.77 7.15 -7.96
CA LYS A 185 9.09 8.58 -7.91
C LYS A 185 10.14 8.91 -8.95
N THR A 186 10.08 10.13 -9.48
CA THR A 186 11.17 10.72 -10.27
C THR A 186 12.42 10.86 -9.41
N LYS A 187 13.59 10.61 -10.00
CA LYS A 187 14.86 11.05 -9.41
C LYS A 187 14.82 12.59 -9.35
N LYS A 188 15.12 13.15 -8.18
CA LYS A 188 15.43 14.58 -8.05
C LYS A 188 16.86 14.82 -8.49
#